data_AF-A0A920PIF9-F1
#
_entry.id   AF-A0A920PIF9-F1
#
_cell.length_a   1.000
_cell.length_b   1.000
_cell.length_c   1.000
_cell.angle_alpha   90.00
_cell.angle_beta   90.00
_cell.angle_gamma   90.00
#
_symmetry.space_group_name_H-M   'P 1'
#
loop_
_entity.id
_entity.type
_entity.pdbx_description
1 polymer ?
#
loop_
_entity_poly.entity_id
_entity_poly.type
_entity_poly.pdbx_seq_one_letter_code
_entity_poly.pdbx_strand_id
1 'polypeptide(L)'
;MWRRNGRPPQHLAGVGFSSQGRFFGSYYRRTPESYDERCAWMFEGITDDLIGDFGFSGGGAAGFELDRYDRYLGSPQNAVVVASSENHNDTFVLVPEEQLTHITNWPGVPNEELIRADMVYFDTPSGGAVFSTGSITFCGSLPHNNFDNNVSKLMKNIFDRFLDS
;
A
#
# COMPACT_ATOMS: atom_id res chain seq x y z
N MET A 1 2.42 15.16 -11.25
CA MET A 1 3.61 16.03 -11.52
C MET A 1 4.90 15.27 -11.90
N TRP A 2 5.36 14.25 -11.16
CA TRP A 2 6.60 13.50 -11.51
C TRP A 2 6.43 12.46 -12.64
N ARG A 3 5.29 11.75 -12.67
CA ARG A 3 4.91 10.81 -13.75
C ARG A 3 4.99 11.47 -15.14
N ARG A 4 4.52 12.71 -15.27
CA ARG A 4 4.57 13.47 -16.54
C ARG A 4 5.98 13.87 -16.99
N ASN A 5 6.96 13.79 -16.09
CA ASN A 5 8.37 14.02 -16.36
C ASN A 5 9.14 12.70 -16.53
N GLY A 6 8.45 11.58 -16.77
CA GLY A 6 9.09 10.26 -16.94
C GLY A 6 9.69 9.68 -15.66
N ARG A 7 9.28 10.18 -14.49
CA ARG A 7 9.77 9.74 -13.16
C ARG A 7 8.61 9.36 -12.24
N PRO A 8 7.76 8.39 -12.61
CA PRO A 8 6.67 7.95 -11.74
C PRO A 8 7.23 7.39 -10.40
N PRO A 9 6.57 7.63 -9.26
CA PRO A 9 7.00 7.11 -7.94
C PRO A 9 7.19 5.59 -7.90
N GLN A 10 6.43 4.87 -8.73
CA GLN A 10 6.52 3.41 -8.91
C GLN A 10 7.95 2.93 -9.21
N HIS A 11 8.75 3.70 -9.94
CA HIS A 11 10.15 3.36 -10.24
C HIS A 11 11.04 3.28 -8.99
N LEU A 12 10.70 4.04 -7.95
CA LEU A 12 11.52 4.17 -6.75
C LEU A 12 10.93 3.42 -5.56
N ALA A 13 9.64 3.61 -5.31
CA ALA A 13 8.92 3.10 -4.14
C ALA A 13 8.04 1.88 -4.47
N GLY A 14 7.95 1.45 -5.73
CA GLY A 14 7.11 0.33 -6.14
C GLY A 14 5.61 0.64 -6.22
N VAL A 15 5.15 1.75 -5.61
CA VAL A 15 3.76 2.24 -5.66
C VAL A 15 3.71 3.71 -6.08
N GLY A 16 2.55 4.18 -6.50
CA GLY A 16 2.31 5.62 -6.71
C GLY A 16 0.84 6.00 -6.74
N PHE A 17 0.61 7.31 -6.59
CA PHE A 17 -0.68 7.92 -6.32
C PHE A 17 -1.79 7.54 -7.31
N SER A 18 -2.87 6.98 -6.76
CA SER A 18 -3.98 6.39 -7.51
C SER A 18 -5.31 7.08 -7.22
N SER A 19 -5.60 7.31 -5.94
CA SER A 19 -6.89 7.82 -5.49
C SER A 19 -6.79 8.57 -4.17
N GLN A 20 -7.77 9.41 -3.89
CA GLN A 20 -7.89 10.17 -2.66
C GLN A 20 -9.35 10.31 -2.26
N GLY A 21 -9.59 10.52 -0.97
CA GLY A 21 -10.93 10.74 -0.41
C GLY A 21 -10.95 11.80 0.69
N ARG A 22 -12.07 11.92 1.38
CA ARG A 22 -12.10 12.69 2.65
C ARG A 22 -11.27 11.98 3.71
N PHE A 23 -11.14 12.59 4.89
CA PHE A 23 -10.39 12.02 6.01
C PHE A 23 -11.10 10.81 6.62
N PHE A 24 -10.98 9.67 5.93
CA PHE A 24 -11.49 8.36 6.25
C PHE A 24 -10.39 7.34 5.95
N GLY A 25 -10.26 6.33 6.82
CA GLY A 25 -9.35 5.21 6.65
C GLY A 25 -10.08 3.88 6.84
N SER A 26 -9.75 2.94 5.99
CA SER A 26 -10.14 1.53 6.04
C SER A 26 -8.91 0.68 6.42
N TYR A 27 -8.94 -0.60 6.09
CA TYR A 27 -7.91 -1.60 6.36
C TYR A 27 -7.26 -2.14 5.09
N TYR A 28 -6.21 -2.93 5.26
CA TYR A 28 -5.65 -3.79 4.22
C TYR A 28 -6.10 -5.23 4.43
N ARG A 29 -6.36 -5.94 3.33
CA ARG A 29 -6.49 -7.39 3.33
C ARG A 29 -5.22 -7.99 2.77
N ARG A 30 -4.70 -9.01 3.46
CA ARG A 30 -3.54 -9.77 2.99
C ARG A 30 -3.83 -10.46 1.66
N THR A 31 -2.86 -10.45 0.76
CA THR A 31 -2.91 -11.23 -0.49
C THR A 31 -2.42 -12.66 -0.25
N PRO A 32 -2.73 -13.61 -1.15
CA PRO A 32 -2.15 -14.95 -1.11
C PRO A 32 -0.61 -14.95 -1.08
N GLU A 33 0.03 -14.03 -1.81
CA GLU A 33 1.48 -13.88 -1.91
C GLU A 33 2.13 -13.48 -0.57
N SER A 34 1.35 -12.94 0.37
CA SER A 34 1.82 -12.65 1.73
C SER A 34 2.17 -13.89 2.55
N TYR A 35 1.72 -15.07 2.12
CA TYR A 35 1.96 -16.35 2.78
C TYR A 35 3.13 -17.13 2.15
N ASP A 36 3.68 -16.66 1.03
CA ASP A 36 4.86 -17.26 0.42
C ASP A 36 6.09 -17.07 1.33
N GLU A 37 7.00 -18.06 1.35
CA GLU A 37 8.20 -18.06 2.20
C GLU A 37 9.03 -16.76 2.10
N ARG A 38 9.02 -16.12 0.92
CA ARG A 38 9.72 -14.86 0.66
C ARG A 38 9.17 -13.67 1.46
N CYS A 39 7.89 -13.67 1.81
CA CYS A 39 7.20 -12.55 2.46
C CYS A 39 6.56 -12.92 3.81
N ALA A 40 6.37 -14.21 4.09
CA ALA A 40 5.69 -14.70 5.29
C ALA A 40 6.31 -14.20 6.60
N TRP A 41 7.63 -13.98 6.61
CA TRP A 41 8.37 -13.44 7.75
C TRP A 41 7.85 -12.05 8.18
N MET A 42 7.33 -11.22 7.25
CA MET A 42 6.77 -9.90 7.59
C MET A 42 5.56 -10.03 8.52
N PHE A 43 4.82 -11.14 8.39
CA PHE A 43 3.58 -11.40 9.10
C PHE A 43 3.76 -12.37 10.28
N GLU A 44 5.01 -12.64 10.69
CA GLU A 44 5.26 -13.49 11.86
C GLU A 44 4.55 -12.93 13.11
N GLY A 45 3.76 -13.79 13.76
CA GLY A 45 2.96 -13.42 14.92
C GLY A 45 1.72 -12.57 14.61
N ILE A 46 1.31 -12.47 13.34
CA ILE A 46 0.07 -11.86 12.88
C ILE A 46 -0.83 -12.94 12.27
N THR A 47 -1.92 -13.27 12.97
CA THR A 47 -2.92 -14.25 12.51
C THR A 47 -4.13 -13.60 11.84
N ASP A 48 -4.20 -12.27 11.85
CA ASP A 48 -5.32 -11.52 11.28
C ASP A 48 -5.28 -11.53 9.75
N ASP A 49 -6.46 -11.64 9.14
CA ASP A 49 -6.63 -11.44 7.70
C ASP A 49 -6.57 -9.95 7.32
N LEU A 50 -7.01 -9.10 8.25
CA LEU A 50 -7.08 -7.64 8.09
C LEU A 50 -5.98 -6.96 8.88
N ILE A 51 -5.29 -6.03 8.22
CA ILE A 51 -4.22 -5.24 8.81
C ILE A 51 -4.69 -3.80 8.96
N GLY A 52 -4.68 -3.31 10.21
CA GLY A 52 -4.99 -1.91 10.51
C GLY A 52 -6.45 -1.50 10.32
N ASP A 53 -7.41 -2.34 10.69
CA ASP A 53 -8.84 -1.95 10.84
C ASP A 53 -9.08 -1.14 12.13
N PHE A 54 -8.19 -0.20 12.38
CA PHE A 54 -8.14 0.69 13.53
C PHE A 54 -7.13 1.80 13.22
N GLY A 55 -7.28 2.95 13.84
CA GLY A 55 -6.27 4.01 13.77
C GLY A 55 -6.82 5.36 14.22
N PHE A 56 -5.93 6.24 14.70
CA PHE A 56 -6.30 7.60 15.08
C PHE A 56 -6.52 8.50 13.85
N SER A 57 -5.93 8.15 12.72
CA SER A 57 -6.09 8.88 11.45
C SER A 57 -7.17 8.23 10.61
N GLY A 58 -8.34 8.86 10.52
CA GLY A 58 -9.45 8.40 9.66
C GLY A 58 -10.13 7.09 10.11
N GLY A 59 -9.67 6.44 11.17
CA GLY A 59 -10.23 5.20 11.71
C GLY A 59 -9.54 3.92 11.25
N GLY A 60 -8.56 3.99 10.33
CA GLY A 60 -7.90 2.81 9.76
C GLY A 60 -6.59 3.13 9.03
N ALA A 61 -5.79 2.10 8.77
CA ALA A 61 -4.45 2.22 8.19
C ALA A 61 -4.41 2.61 6.70
N ALA A 62 -5.50 2.45 5.96
CA ALA A 62 -5.56 2.73 4.52
C ALA A 62 -6.54 3.87 4.22
N GLY A 63 -6.06 5.08 3.94
CA GLY A 63 -6.96 6.21 3.80
C GLY A 63 -6.32 7.53 3.44
N PHE A 64 -7.21 8.51 3.23
CA PHE A 64 -6.94 9.87 2.78
C PHE A 64 -6.32 9.97 1.38
N GLU A 65 -5.14 9.37 1.17
CA GLU A 65 -4.48 9.20 -0.13
C GLU A 65 -3.98 7.76 -0.26
N LEU A 66 -4.16 7.17 -1.45
CA LEU A 66 -3.87 5.77 -1.73
C LEU A 66 -2.95 5.63 -2.95
N ASP A 67 -1.85 4.94 -2.77
CA ASP A 67 -0.87 4.59 -3.80
C ASP A 67 -0.94 3.11 -4.14
N ARG A 68 -0.90 2.78 -5.45
CA ARG A 68 -1.01 1.39 -5.93
C ARG A 68 0.25 0.92 -6.65
N TYR A 69 0.43 -0.40 -6.70
CA TYR A 69 1.37 -1.06 -7.60
C TYR A 69 0.87 -0.93 -9.05
N ASP A 70 1.76 -0.57 -9.98
CA ASP A 70 1.45 -0.53 -11.40
C ASP A 70 2.70 -0.80 -12.26
N ARG A 71 2.73 -1.98 -12.88
CA ARG A 71 3.84 -2.40 -13.75
C ARG A 71 3.98 -1.52 -15.00
N TYR A 72 2.89 -0.96 -15.52
CA TYR A 72 2.94 -0.07 -16.69
C TYR A 72 3.48 1.31 -16.35
N LEU A 73 3.49 1.66 -15.06
CA LEU A 73 4.16 2.85 -14.53
C LEU A 73 5.54 2.52 -13.94
N GLY A 74 6.04 1.30 -14.18
CA GLY A 74 7.40 0.88 -13.91
C GLY A 74 7.66 0.43 -12.47
N SER A 75 6.64 -0.05 -11.76
CA SER A 75 6.88 -0.84 -10.55
C SER A 75 7.76 -2.06 -10.87
N PRO A 76 8.72 -2.44 -10.01
CA PRO A 76 9.65 -3.53 -10.30
C PRO A 76 8.96 -4.87 -10.57
N GLN A 77 9.54 -5.69 -11.47
CA GLN A 77 8.97 -6.99 -11.83
C GLN A 77 9.09 -8.03 -10.71
N ASN A 78 10.09 -7.90 -9.84
CA ASN A 78 10.30 -8.78 -8.69
C ASN A 78 9.50 -8.32 -7.44
N ALA A 79 8.68 -7.28 -7.56
CA ALA A 79 7.86 -6.79 -6.47
C ALA A 79 6.67 -7.70 -6.18
N VAL A 80 6.31 -7.76 -4.91
CA VAL A 80 5.18 -8.54 -4.40
C VAL A 80 4.23 -7.57 -3.72
N VAL A 81 2.96 -7.59 -4.12
CA VAL A 81 1.88 -6.94 -3.38
C VAL A 81 1.46 -7.90 -2.27
N VAL A 82 1.77 -7.57 -1.02
CA VAL A 82 1.52 -8.44 0.15
C VAL A 82 0.19 -8.14 0.84
N ALA A 83 -0.37 -6.96 0.62
CA ALA A 83 -1.71 -6.62 1.08
C ALA A 83 -2.27 -5.49 0.21
N SER A 84 -3.58 -5.47 0.02
CA SER A 84 -4.28 -4.39 -0.70
C SER A 84 -5.45 -3.90 0.14
N SER A 85 -5.71 -2.60 0.14
CA SER A 85 -6.85 -2.05 0.87
C SER A 85 -8.15 -2.14 0.09
N GLU A 86 -9.24 -2.25 0.83
CA GLU A 86 -10.59 -2.35 0.30
C GLU A 86 -11.58 -1.58 1.19
N ASN A 87 -12.86 -1.56 0.80
CA ASN A 87 -13.93 -0.94 1.57
C ASN A 87 -13.76 0.58 1.81
N HIS A 88 -13.25 1.29 0.80
CA HIS A 88 -13.21 2.75 0.78
C HIS A 88 -14.61 3.31 0.51
N ASN A 89 -14.99 4.37 1.23
CA ASN A 89 -16.32 4.96 1.06
C ASN A 89 -16.47 5.76 -0.24
N ASP A 90 -17.68 6.23 -0.51
CA ASP A 90 -18.07 6.97 -1.72
C ASP A 90 -17.35 8.32 -1.93
N THR A 91 -16.57 8.77 -0.95
CA THR A 91 -15.78 10.00 -1.08
C THR A 91 -14.49 9.79 -1.87
N PHE A 92 -14.05 8.54 -2.05
CA PHE A 92 -12.82 8.24 -2.77
C PHE A 92 -13.03 8.31 -4.27
N VAL A 93 -12.11 8.99 -4.94
CA VAL A 93 -12.10 9.17 -6.39
C VAL A 93 -10.69 8.99 -6.93
N LEU A 94 -10.59 8.64 -8.21
CA LEU A 94 -9.30 8.62 -8.89
C LEU A 94 -8.72 10.02 -9.03
N VAL A 95 -7.40 10.08 -8.95
CA VAL A 95 -6.67 11.32 -9.19
C VAL A 95 -6.70 11.68 -10.68
N PRO A 96 -6.59 12.97 -11.05
CA PRO A 96 -6.62 13.39 -12.44
C PRO A 96 -5.57 12.70 -13.32
N GLU A 97 -4.41 12.34 -12.76
CA GLU A 97 -3.37 11.59 -13.48
C GLU A 97 -3.78 10.16 -13.89
N GLU A 98 -4.79 9.57 -13.25
CA GLU A 98 -5.32 8.26 -13.64
C GLU A 98 -6.45 8.34 -14.67
N GLN A 99 -7.01 9.53 -14.88
CA GLN A 99 -8.06 9.75 -15.86
C GLN A 99 -7.46 9.95 -17.26
N LEU A 100 -7.99 9.22 -18.25
CA LEU A 100 -7.67 9.42 -19.66
C LEU A 100 -8.66 10.41 -20.31
N THR A 101 -9.95 10.24 -20.01
CA THR A 101 -11.01 11.18 -20.37
C THR A 101 -12.04 11.28 -19.23
N HIS A 102 -13.13 12.01 -19.43
CA HIS A 102 -14.26 12.01 -18.50
C HIS A 102 -15.06 10.69 -18.48
N ILE A 103 -14.75 9.75 -19.39
CA ILE A 103 -15.48 8.47 -19.54
C ILE A 103 -14.63 7.28 -19.06
N THR A 104 -13.30 7.37 -19.13
CA THR A 104 -12.39 6.23 -18.87
C THR A 104 -11.06 6.67 -18.25
N ASN A 105 -10.42 5.74 -17.54
CA ASN A 105 -9.08 5.87 -16.99
C ASN A 105 -8.00 5.29 -17.92
N TRP A 106 -6.72 5.54 -17.60
CA TRP A 106 -5.57 5.05 -18.37
C TRP A 106 -5.49 3.52 -18.45
N PRO A 107 -5.72 2.76 -17.36
CA PRO A 107 -5.70 1.29 -17.44
C PRO A 107 -6.89 0.67 -18.18
N GLY A 108 -8.01 1.39 -18.33
CA GLY A 108 -9.22 0.89 -19.00
C GLY A 108 -10.03 -0.12 -18.19
N VAL A 109 -9.98 -0.04 -16.86
CA VAL A 109 -10.67 -0.94 -15.91
C VAL A 109 -11.69 -0.16 -15.07
N PRO A 110 -12.62 -0.79 -14.34
CA PRO A 110 -13.48 -0.10 -13.38
C PRO A 110 -12.68 0.74 -12.36
N ASN A 111 -13.20 1.91 -11.97
CA ASN A 111 -12.48 2.81 -11.05
C ASN A 111 -12.28 2.15 -9.68
N GLU A 112 -13.23 1.31 -9.26
CA GLU A 112 -13.22 0.57 -8.01
C GLU A 112 -11.98 -0.33 -7.90
N GLU A 113 -11.49 -0.87 -9.02
CA GLU A 113 -10.25 -1.65 -9.02
C GLU A 113 -9.03 -0.78 -8.75
N LEU A 114 -9.06 0.51 -9.10
CA LEU A 114 -7.94 1.44 -8.95
C LEU A 114 -7.98 2.20 -7.60
N ILE A 115 -9.11 2.23 -6.90
CA ILE A 115 -9.27 2.85 -5.59
C ILE A 115 -8.80 1.88 -4.50
N ARG A 116 -7.49 1.80 -4.33
CA ARG A 116 -6.84 0.99 -3.30
C ARG A 116 -5.43 1.49 -3.03
N ALA A 117 -4.94 1.17 -1.85
CA ALA A 117 -3.53 1.24 -1.48
C ALA A 117 -2.94 -0.18 -1.50
N ASP A 118 -1.75 -0.34 -2.06
CA ASP A 118 -1.04 -1.61 -2.07
C ASP A 118 0.17 -1.56 -1.14
N MET A 119 0.31 -2.54 -0.25
CA MET A 119 1.56 -2.81 0.45
C MET A 119 2.49 -3.61 -0.46
N VAL A 120 3.65 -3.06 -0.78
CA VAL A 120 4.58 -3.65 -1.76
C VAL A 120 5.94 -3.88 -1.16
N TYR A 121 6.52 -5.05 -1.45
CA TYR A 121 7.90 -5.40 -1.12
C TYR A 121 8.69 -5.80 -2.35
N PHE A 122 9.94 -5.34 -2.47
CA PHE A 122 10.89 -5.84 -3.48
C PHE A 122 12.34 -5.70 -3.05
N ASP A 123 13.19 -6.58 -3.59
CA ASP A 123 14.64 -6.54 -3.42
C ASP A 123 15.28 -5.67 -4.51
N THR A 124 16.40 -5.03 -4.18
CA THR A 124 17.21 -4.22 -5.09
C THR A 124 18.50 -4.97 -5.47
N PRO A 125 19.10 -4.68 -6.65
CA PRO A 125 20.27 -5.44 -7.14
C PRO A 125 21.49 -5.48 -6.20
N SER A 126 21.65 -4.48 -5.33
CA SER A 126 22.78 -4.37 -4.42
C SER A 126 22.50 -4.96 -3.02
N GLY A 127 21.48 -5.81 -2.88
CA GLY A 127 21.16 -6.48 -1.62
C GLY A 127 20.29 -5.69 -0.65
N GLY A 128 19.90 -4.45 -0.99
CA GLY A 128 18.89 -3.71 -0.22
C GLY A 128 17.47 -4.14 -0.59
N ALA A 129 16.47 -3.67 0.15
CA ALA A 129 15.06 -3.90 -0.15
C ALA A 129 14.21 -2.65 0.10
N VAL A 130 13.01 -2.63 -0.46
CA VAL A 130 12.03 -1.56 -0.30
C VAL A 130 10.72 -2.17 0.15
N PHE A 131 10.13 -1.59 1.19
CA PHE A 131 8.76 -1.83 1.62
C PHE A 131 7.98 -0.52 1.58
N SER A 132 6.79 -0.55 0.99
CA SER A 132 5.89 0.61 0.88
C SER A 132 4.49 0.23 1.36
N THR A 133 3.83 1.13 2.08
CA THR A 133 2.47 0.91 2.62
C THR A 133 1.38 1.48 1.72
N GLY A 134 1.69 2.57 1.02
CA GLY A 134 0.80 3.23 0.05
C GLY A 134 -0.38 4.00 0.65
N SER A 135 -0.33 4.39 1.93
CA SER A 135 -1.40 5.16 2.59
C SER A 135 -0.84 6.22 3.53
N ILE A 136 -1.46 7.41 3.53
CA ILE A 136 -1.15 8.45 4.52
C ILE A 136 -1.58 8.04 5.93
N THR A 137 -2.74 7.41 6.10
CA THR A 137 -3.28 7.14 7.45
C THR A 137 -2.58 5.98 8.17
N PHE A 138 -1.67 5.26 7.49
CA PHE A 138 -0.98 4.09 8.02
C PHE A 138 -0.33 4.34 9.38
N CYS A 139 0.48 5.40 9.49
CA CYS A 139 1.18 5.73 10.73
C CYS A 139 0.25 6.06 11.89
N GLY A 140 -1.00 6.49 11.62
CA GLY A 140 -2.02 6.72 12.63
C GLY A 140 -2.48 5.46 13.35
N SER A 141 -2.14 4.28 12.82
CA SER A 141 -2.51 2.98 13.38
C SER A 141 -1.42 2.37 14.27
N LEU A 142 -0.18 2.85 14.16
CA LEU A 142 0.96 2.38 14.96
C LEU A 142 0.71 2.51 16.48
N PRO A 143 0.36 3.69 17.03
CA PRO A 143 0.21 3.84 18.48
C PRO A 143 -1.09 3.24 19.03
N HIS A 144 -1.94 2.63 18.20
CA HIS A 144 -3.17 2.00 18.66
C HIS A 144 -2.87 0.88 19.66
N ASN A 145 -3.73 0.73 20.68
CA ASN A 145 -3.60 -0.29 21.72
C ASN A 145 -2.19 -0.38 22.34
N ASN A 146 -1.56 0.77 22.65
CA ASN A 146 -0.19 0.85 23.18
C ASN A 146 0.84 0.10 22.32
N PHE A 147 0.73 0.20 21.00
CA PHE A 147 1.56 -0.50 20.00
C PHE A 147 1.41 -2.03 19.96
N ASP A 148 0.49 -2.61 20.72
CA ASP A 148 0.14 -4.03 20.64
C ASP A 148 -0.95 -4.25 19.59
N ASN A 149 -0.54 -4.22 18.33
CA ASN A 149 -1.43 -4.38 17.19
C ASN A 149 -0.68 -4.90 15.95
N ASN A 150 -1.43 -5.33 14.92
CA ASN A 150 -0.83 -5.95 13.74
C ASN A 150 -0.03 -4.99 12.85
N VAL A 151 -0.36 -3.69 12.81
CA VAL A 151 0.42 -2.68 12.08
C VAL A 151 1.80 -2.48 12.71
N SER A 152 1.84 -2.35 14.04
CA SER A 152 3.10 -2.20 14.79
C SER A 152 3.97 -3.44 14.72
N LYS A 153 3.37 -4.64 14.83
CA LYS A 153 4.10 -5.91 14.69
C LYS A 153 4.67 -6.08 13.29
N LEU A 154 3.88 -5.78 12.24
CA LEU A 154 4.32 -5.83 10.85
C LEU A 154 5.55 -4.94 10.63
N MET A 155 5.46 -3.68 11.05
CA MET A 155 6.59 -2.75 10.91
C MET A 155 7.81 -3.20 11.72
N LYS A 156 7.62 -3.73 12.94
CA LYS A 156 8.72 -4.27 13.74
C LYS A 156 9.45 -5.40 13.00
N ASN A 157 8.72 -6.37 12.45
CA ASN A 157 9.32 -7.48 11.71
C ASN A 157 10.16 -6.97 10.52
N ILE A 158 9.61 -6.00 9.76
CA ILE A 158 10.29 -5.37 8.62
C ILE A 158 11.55 -4.63 9.05
N PHE A 159 11.47 -3.83 10.11
CA PHE A 159 12.63 -3.11 10.62
C PHE A 159 13.73 -4.05 11.10
N ASP A 160 13.38 -5.06 11.90
CA ASP A 160 14.35 -6.03 12.42
C ASP A 160 15.05 -6.74 11.25
N ARG A 161 14.30 -7.18 10.24
CA ARG A 161 14.87 -7.83 9.05
C ARG A 161 15.82 -6.93 8.26
N PHE A 162 15.49 -5.64 8.13
CA PHE A 162 16.33 -4.68 7.40
C PHE A 162 17.58 -4.26 8.17
N LEU A 163 17.59 -4.40 9.50
CA LEU A 163 18.76 -4.13 10.33
C LEU A 163 19.73 -5.33 10.39
N ASP A 164 19.22 -6.55 10.24
CA ASP A 164 20.01 -7.78 10.26
C ASP A 164 20.63 -8.15 8.90
N SER A 165 20.27 -7.44 7.83
CA SER A 165 20.70 -7.68 6.44
C SER A 165 21.97 -6.96 6.02
#